data_AF-A0A1Q3WLT4-F1
#
_entry.id   AF-A0A1Q3WLT4-F1
#
_cell.length_a   1.000
_cell.length_b   1.000
_cell.length_c   1.000
_cell.angle_alpha   90.00
_cell.angle_beta   90.00
_cell.angle_gamma   90.00
#
_symmetry.space_group_name_H-M   'P 1'
#
loop_
_entity.id
_entity.type
_entity.pdbx_description
1 polymer ?
#
loop_
_entity_poly.entity_id
_entity_poly.type
_entity_poly.pdbx_seq_one_letter_code
_entity_poly.pdbx_strand_id
1 'polypeptide(L)'
;MSTPQKYVGRGTYASGSPFRGHQYRTQVYLLVLSIAKISGEAESEVWKRIYNQVHAYYGIYLPGLPKNRRESLLRVAERHDVLDKVYLVAQAERAHYYKTDQGEID
;
A
#
# COMPACT_ATOMS: atom_id res chain seq x y z
N MET A 1 39.25 -4.59 -34.05
CA MET A 1 38.94 -3.67 -32.93
C MET A 1 37.54 -4.02 -32.42
N SER A 2 37.44 -4.72 -31.28
CA SER A 2 36.15 -5.13 -30.69
C SER A 2 35.74 -4.13 -29.62
N THR A 3 34.61 -3.46 -29.79
CA THR A 3 33.99 -2.64 -28.75
C THR A 3 33.41 -3.54 -27.65
N PRO A 4 33.73 -3.34 -26.36
CA PRO A 4 33.10 -4.09 -25.30
C PRO A 4 31.63 -3.67 -25.17
N GLN A 5 30.75 -4.64 -25.39
CA GLN A 5 29.32 -4.54 -25.16
C GLN A 5 29.10 -4.32 -23.65
N LYS A 6 28.82 -3.07 -23.25
CA LYS A 6 28.48 -2.72 -21.87
C LYS A 6 27.18 -3.41 -21.49
N TYR A 7 27.31 -4.44 -20.66
CA TYR A 7 26.21 -5.05 -19.93
C TYR A 7 25.54 -3.97 -19.07
N VAL A 8 24.33 -3.55 -19.41
CA VAL A 8 23.52 -2.63 -18.60
C VAL A 8 22.84 -3.43 -17.49
N GLY A 9 23.67 -4.02 -16.64
CA GLY A 9 23.22 -4.74 -15.46
C GLY A 9 22.93 -3.75 -14.33
N ARG A 10 21.71 -3.88 -13.77
CA ARG A 10 21.33 -3.40 -12.44
C ARG A 10 21.18 -1.88 -12.33
N GLY A 11 20.01 -1.41 -12.80
CA GLY A 11 19.42 -0.17 -12.31
C GLY A 11 19.41 -0.17 -10.78
N THR A 12 19.97 0.91 -10.25
CA THR A 12 20.16 1.28 -8.84
C THR A 12 18.85 1.23 -8.03
N TYR A 13 18.56 0.11 -7.37
CA TYR A 13 17.47 -0.04 -6.40
C TYR A 13 17.82 0.48 -4.99
N ALA A 14 18.53 1.60 -4.87
CA ALA A 14 18.91 2.11 -3.55
C ALA A 14 19.11 3.63 -3.56
N SER A 15 18.03 4.40 -3.46
CA SER A 15 18.11 5.79 -2.99
C SER A 15 16.83 6.31 -2.31
N GLY A 16 16.05 5.42 -1.69
CA GLY A 16 14.99 5.81 -0.75
C GLY A 16 15.42 5.48 0.67
N SER A 17 15.67 6.48 1.52
CA SER A 17 16.09 6.28 2.92
C SER A 17 15.22 5.24 3.64
N PRO A 18 15.82 4.26 4.36
CA PRO A 18 15.07 3.18 5.04
C PRO A 18 14.07 3.70 6.10
N PHE A 19 14.26 4.93 6.57
CA PHE A 19 13.34 5.61 7.47
C PHE A 19 11.98 5.95 6.85
N ARG A 20 11.92 6.23 5.53
CA ARG A 20 10.65 6.60 4.86
C ARG A 20 9.73 5.39 4.72
N GLY A 21 10.22 4.25 4.23
CA GLY A 21 9.39 3.05 4.04
C GLY A 21 8.82 2.48 5.34
N HIS A 22 9.59 2.50 6.43
CA HIS A 22 9.08 2.08 7.74
C HIS A 22 8.00 3.03 8.30
N GLN A 23 8.23 4.34 8.26
CA GLN A 23 7.25 5.33 8.71
C GLN A 23 5.94 5.26 7.93
N TYR A 24 6.01 5.13 6.60
CA TYR A 24 4.82 5.00 5.75
C TYR A 24 4.03 3.72 6.06
N ARG A 25 4.70 2.58 6.25
CA ARG A 25 4.02 1.34 6.65
C ARG A 25 3.29 1.48 7.98
N THR A 26 3.94 2.09 8.97
CA THR A 26 3.31 2.34 10.27
C THR A 26 2.10 3.26 10.12
N GLN A 27 2.18 4.31 9.31
CA GLN A 27 1.04 5.19 9.08
C GLN A 27 -0.13 4.46 8.40
N VAL A 28 0.12 3.62 7.39
CA VAL A 28 -0.93 2.80 6.77
C VAL A 28 -1.55 1.88 7.81
N TYR A 29 -0.75 1.21 8.65
CA TYR A 29 -1.26 0.36 9.73
C TYR A 29 -2.16 1.13 10.70
N LEU A 30 -1.74 2.32 11.13
CA LEU A 30 -2.54 3.17 12.02
C LEU A 30 -3.84 3.63 11.36
N LEU A 31 -3.83 3.89 10.04
CA LEU A 31 -5.05 4.20 9.29
C LEU A 31 -6.00 3.00 9.28
N VAL A 32 -5.52 1.81 8.95
CA VAL A 32 -6.35 0.59 8.95
C VAL A 32 -6.93 0.29 10.32
N LEU A 33 -6.13 0.41 11.39
CA LEU A 33 -6.60 0.27 12.77
C LEU A 33 -7.68 1.30 13.11
N SER A 34 -7.51 2.55 12.67
CA SER A 34 -8.52 3.59 12.90
C SER A 34 -9.83 3.29 12.16
N ILE A 35 -9.76 2.81 10.92
CA ILE A 35 -10.95 2.44 10.14
C ILE A 35 -11.65 1.27 10.81
N ALA A 36 -10.92 0.19 11.14
CA ALA A 36 -11.47 -0.98 11.83
C ALA A 36 -12.19 -0.61 13.14
N LYS A 37 -11.62 0.33 13.90
CA LYS A 37 -12.24 0.84 15.12
C LYS A 37 -13.53 1.62 14.86
N ILE A 38 -13.57 2.44 13.81
CA ILE A 38 -14.75 3.25 13.46
C ILE A 38 -15.85 2.38 12.84
N SER A 39 -15.49 1.45 11.96
CA SER A 39 -16.43 0.58 11.25
C SER A 39 -16.91 -0.61 12.09
N GLY A 40 -16.22 -0.96 13.17
CA GLY A 40 -16.48 -2.17 13.95
C GLY A 40 -16.07 -3.47 13.25
N GLU A 41 -15.33 -3.40 12.16
CA GLU A 41 -14.91 -4.56 11.36
C GLU A 41 -13.55 -5.12 11.80
N ALA A 42 -13.30 -6.38 11.46
CA ALA A 42 -11.97 -6.96 11.62
C ALA A 42 -10.96 -6.29 10.66
N GLU A 43 -9.74 -6.04 11.13
CA GLU A 43 -8.66 -5.45 10.32
C GLU A 43 -8.42 -6.19 9.00
N SER A 44 -8.59 -7.52 9.00
CA SER A 44 -8.44 -8.34 7.79
C SER A 44 -9.40 -7.96 6.68
N GLU A 45 -10.64 -7.56 7.02
CA GLU A 45 -11.63 -7.13 6.04
C GLU A 45 -11.31 -5.74 5.48
N VAL A 46 -10.88 -4.82 6.34
CA VAL A 46 -10.41 -3.50 5.93
C VAL A 46 -9.21 -3.61 4.98
N TRP A 47 -8.23 -4.47 5.29
CA TRP A 47 -7.09 -4.73 4.41
C TRP A 47 -7.51 -5.29 3.04
N LYS A 48 -8.39 -6.30 3.01
CA LYS A 48 -8.91 -6.87 1.75
C LYS A 48 -9.56 -5.79 0.89
N ARG A 49 -10.38 -4.94 1.50
CA ARG A 49 -11.09 -3.86 0.81
C ARG A 49 -10.14 -2.82 0.24
N ILE A 50 -9.17 -2.36 1.03
CA ILE A 50 -8.14 -1.42 0.57
C ILE A 50 -7.39 -2.01 -0.62
N TYR A 51 -6.98 -3.28 -0.56
CA TYR A 51 -6.28 -3.91 -1.68
C TYR A 51 -7.16 -4.08 -2.92
N ASN A 52 -8.45 -4.38 -2.75
CA ASN A 52 -9.41 -4.43 -3.86
C ASN A 52 -9.62 -3.05 -4.50
N GLN A 53 -9.70 -1.99 -3.69
CA GLN A 53 -9.78 -0.60 -4.18
C GLN A 53 -8.49 -0.16 -4.88
N VAL A 54 -7.32 -0.54 -4.37
CA VAL A 54 -6.04 -0.30 -5.07
C VAL A 54 -6.04 -0.97 -6.44
N HIS A 55 -6.56 -2.20 -6.53
CA HIS A 55 -6.73 -2.88 -7.82
C HIS A 55 -7.74 -2.16 -8.72
N ALA A 56 -8.89 -1.74 -8.19
CA ALA A 56 -9.92 -1.04 -8.97
C ALA A 56 -9.46 0.33 -9.51
N TYR A 57 -8.77 1.13 -8.70
CA TYR A 57 -8.36 2.49 -9.07
C TYR A 57 -7.06 2.53 -9.88
N TYR A 58 -6.12 1.63 -9.60
CA TYR A 58 -4.78 1.70 -10.17
C TYR A 58 -4.38 0.47 -10.99
N GLY A 59 -5.25 -0.53 -11.12
CA GLY A 59 -4.96 -1.78 -11.85
C GLY A 59 -3.90 -2.66 -11.18
N ILE A 60 -3.58 -2.41 -9.90
CA ILE A 60 -2.51 -3.13 -9.19
C ILE A 60 -3.11 -4.22 -8.30
N TYR A 61 -2.94 -5.47 -8.72
CA TYR A 61 -3.36 -6.63 -7.93
C TYR A 61 -2.22 -7.15 -7.04
N LEU A 62 -2.14 -6.63 -5.81
CA LEU A 62 -1.09 -6.98 -4.83
C LEU A 62 -0.97 -8.49 -4.53
N PRO A 63 -2.07 -9.26 -4.38
CA PRO A 63 -1.96 -10.70 -4.15
C PRO A 63 -1.35 -11.49 -5.32
N GLY A 64 -1.37 -10.94 -6.54
CA GLY A 64 -0.76 -11.54 -7.72
C GLY A 64 0.73 -11.24 -7.89
N LEU A 65 1.30 -10.36 -7.06
CA LEU A 65 2.71 -10.00 -7.15
C LEU A 65 3.60 -11.06 -6.45
N PRO A 66 4.86 -11.23 -6.89
CA PRO A 66 5.79 -12.21 -6.32
C PRO A 66 6.05 -11.93 -4.84
N LYS A 67 5.62 -12.84 -3.97
CA LYS A 67 5.68 -12.70 -2.52
C LYS A 67 6.48 -13.81 -1.86
N ASN A 68 7.36 -13.45 -0.92
CA ASN A 68 8.03 -14.44 -0.08
C ASN A 68 7.06 -15.05 0.96
N ARG A 69 7.27 -16.30 1.37
CA ARG A 69 6.35 -17.07 2.23
C ARG A 69 5.95 -16.36 3.54
N ARG A 70 6.79 -15.45 4.06
CA ARG A 70 6.55 -14.67 5.29
C ARG A 70 6.39 -13.16 5.06
N GLU A 71 6.28 -12.72 3.82
CA GLU A 71 6.16 -11.30 3.48
C GLU A 71 4.69 -10.86 3.54
N SER A 72 4.44 -9.72 4.18
CA SER A 72 3.11 -9.10 4.19
C SER A 72 2.84 -8.43 2.84
N LEU A 73 1.57 -8.32 2.46
CA LEU A 73 1.20 -7.61 1.23
C LEU A 73 1.62 -6.13 1.27
N LEU A 74 1.68 -5.53 2.45
CA LEU A 74 2.21 -4.18 2.64
C LEU A 74 3.71 -4.08 2.31
N ARG A 75 4.52 -5.11 2.64
CA ARG A 75 5.92 -5.18 2.22
C ARG A 75 6.06 -5.40 0.72
N VAL A 76 5.18 -6.21 0.13
CA VAL A 76 5.11 -6.36 -1.33
C VAL A 76 4.82 -5.00 -1.97
N ALA A 77 3.84 -4.25 -1.45
CA ALA A 77 3.50 -2.92 -1.94
C ALA A 77 4.69 -1.94 -1.87
N GLU A 78 5.45 -1.95 -0.77
CA GLU A 78 6.68 -1.16 -0.63
C GLU A 78 7.74 -1.55 -1.67
N ARG A 79 7.96 -2.85 -1.87
CA ARG A 79 9.00 -3.36 -2.78
C ARG A 79 8.70 -3.08 -4.25
N HIS A 80 7.42 -2.92 -4.58
CA HIS A 80 6.93 -2.62 -5.91
C HIS A 80 6.59 -1.14 -6.11
N ASP A 81 6.94 -0.27 -5.16
CA ASP A 81 6.72 1.19 -5.20
C ASP A 81 5.24 1.60 -5.42
N VAL A 82 4.35 0.90 -4.71
CA VAL A 82 2.90 1.15 -4.74
C VAL A 82 2.31 1.40 -3.34
N LEU A 83 3.19 1.59 -2.35
CA LEU A 83 2.81 1.85 -0.96
C LEU A 83 2.08 3.19 -0.78
N ASP A 84 2.46 4.19 -1.58
CA ASP A 84 1.80 5.48 -1.71
C ASP A 84 0.32 5.33 -2.11
N LYS A 85 0.02 4.47 -3.09
CA LYS A 85 -1.35 4.20 -3.55
C LYS A 85 -2.18 3.52 -2.47
N VAL A 86 -1.59 2.56 -1.76
CA VAL A 86 -2.23 1.92 -0.59
C VAL A 86 -2.55 2.96 0.48
N TYR A 87 -1.63 3.89 0.74
CA TYR A 87 -1.84 4.97 1.70
C TYR A 87 -2.98 5.92 1.28
N LEU A 88 -3.01 6.34 0.01
CA LEU A 88 -4.05 7.22 -0.52
C LEU A 88 -5.43 6.58 -0.41
N VAL A 89 -5.55 5.29 -0.76
CA VAL A 89 -6.80 4.54 -0.64
C VAL A 89 -7.21 4.41 0.83
N ALA A 90 -6.28 4.07 1.73
CA ALA A 90 -6.57 3.99 3.16
C ALA A 90 -7.01 5.34 3.75
N GLN A 91 -6.41 6.46 3.31
CA GLN A 91 -6.87 7.80 3.70
C GLN A 91 -8.29 8.09 3.20
N ALA A 92 -8.59 7.80 1.94
CA ALA A 92 -9.90 8.03 1.35
C ALA A 92 -10.99 7.20 2.06
N GLU A 93 -10.70 5.93 2.35
CA GLU A 93 -11.60 5.05 3.10
C GLU A 93 -11.88 5.60 4.49
N ARG A 94 -10.84 6.05 5.21
CA ARG A 94 -11.01 6.68 6.52
C ARG A 94 -11.87 7.94 6.46
N ALA A 95 -11.67 8.78 5.44
CA ALA A 95 -12.46 9.99 5.25
C ALA A 95 -13.94 9.69 4.99
N HIS A 96 -14.25 8.62 4.25
CA HIS A 96 -15.63 8.16 4.05
C HIS A 96 -16.30 7.83 5.38
N TYR A 97 -15.64 7.04 6.23
CA TYR A 97 -16.21 6.68 7.54
C TYR A 97 -16.41 7.86 8.48
N TYR A 98 -15.54 8.88 8.47
CA TYR A 98 -15.79 10.08 9.27
C TYR A 98 -16.98 10.90 8.77
N LYS A 99 -17.18 11.00 7.45
CA LYS A 99 -18.36 11.67 6.88
C LYS A 99 -19.65 10.96 7.28
N THR A 100 -19.64 9.62 7.25
CA THR A 100 -20.78 8.81 7.67
C THR A 100 -21.07 8.94 9.18
N ASP A 101 -20.04 9.01 10.02
CA ASP A 101 -20.17 9.20 11.49
C ASP A 101 -20.69 10.60 11.87
N GLN A 102 -20.39 11.62 11.06
CA GLN A 102 -20.84 13.00 11.29
C GLN A 102 -22.26 13.29 10.79
N GLY A 103 -22.95 12.32 10.19
CA GLY A 103 -24.36 12.47 9.82
C GLY A 103 -24.64 13.54 8.77
N GLU A 104 -23.69 13.80 7.85
CA GLU A 104 -24.03 14.47 6.57
C GLU A 104 -24.76 13.44 5.68
N ILE A 105 -26.04 13.27 5.98
CA ILE A 105 -27.04 12.75 5.05
C ILE A 105 -27.52 13.97 4.28
N ASP A 106 -27.27 14.02 2.97
CA ASP A 106 -27.92 14.95 2.05
C ASP A 106 -29.46 14.86 2.15
#